data_AF-A0ABD3FMS8-F1
#
_entry.id   AF-A0ABD3FMS8-F1
#
_cell.length_a   1.000
_cell.length_b   1.000
_cell.length_c   1.000
_cell.angle_alpha   90.00
_cell.angle_beta   90.00
_cell.angle_gamma   90.00
#
_symmetry.space_group_name_H-M   'P 1'
#
loop_
_entity.id
_entity.type
_entity.pdbx_description
1 polymer ?
#
loop_
_entity_poly.entity_id
_entity_poly.type
_entity_poly.pdbx_seq_one_letter_code
_entity_poly.pdbx_strand_id
1 'polypeptide(L)'
;MSRLHLDLSWEEDEVEAEPPVRRHRNCEDRDDDRYLWFSTHVRPSDVVEATEHRPKYEYTVTGRKRIKPGSRKTTLGTKVTVNGKTVAIFKYGGGFYAIQNACPHQAASLHLGDIEDIDGTLCISCPRHKWPFSLEDGQCIIPVNRQAECYPIRVRQERDGSKILYVGFTSITATLFYDDSF
;
A
#
# COMPACT_ATOMS: atom_id res chain seq x y z
N MET A 1 -19.52 63.69 -7.17
CA MET A 1 -19.28 62.45 -7.93
C MET A 1 -18.39 61.57 -7.07
N SER A 2 -19.02 60.60 -6.39
CA SER A 2 -18.42 59.85 -5.29
C SER A 2 -17.45 58.78 -5.79
N ARG A 3 -16.31 58.69 -5.12
CA ARG A 3 -15.18 57.78 -5.37
C ARG A 3 -15.59 56.39 -4.91
N LEU A 4 -15.81 55.47 -5.85
CA LEU A 4 -16.12 54.07 -5.53
C LEU A 4 -14.84 53.37 -5.07
N HIS A 5 -14.90 52.87 -3.84
CA HIS A 5 -13.95 51.95 -3.20
C HIS A 5 -14.09 50.59 -3.89
N LEU A 6 -12.98 49.98 -4.28
CA LEU A 6 -12.95 48.58 -4.71
C LEU A 6 -11.95 47.85 -3.81
N ASP A 7 -12.51 47.21 -2.78
CA ASP A 7 -11.88 46.16 -2.02
C ASP A 7 -11.75 44.91 -2.90
N LEU A 8 -10.53 44.41 -3.04
CA LEU A 8 -10.25 43.10 -3.60
C LEU A 8 -9.13 42.46 -2.76
N SER A 9 -9.52 41.99 -1.59
CA SER A 9 -8.78 40.97 -0.86
C SER A 9 -8.85 39.65 -1.66
N TRP A 10 -7.72 39.20 -2.16
CA TRP A 10 -7.57 37.84 -2.71
C TRP A 10 -6.78 37.04 -1.70
N GLU A 11 -7.47 36.11 -1.04
CA GLU A 11 -6.87 35.02 -0.26
C GLU A 11 -6.36 33.98 -1.26
N GLU A 12 -5.06 33.68 -1.21
CA GLU A 12 -4.46 32.59 -1.97
C GLU A 12 -4.76 31.29 -1.22
N ASP A 13 -5.87 30.64 -1.55
CA ASP A 13 -6.15 29.28 -1.11
C ASP A 13 -5.13 28.31 -1.75
N GLU A 14 -4.39 27.65 -0.88
CA GLU A 14 -3.46 26.56 -1.17
C GLU A 14 -4.21 25.46 -1.94
N VAL A 15 -3.92 25.34 -3.24
CA VAL A 15 -4.43 24.22 -4.05
C VAL A 15 -3.57 23.00 -3.73
N GLU A 16 -3.95 22.28 -2.68
CA GLU A 16 -3.45 20.93 -2.40
C GLU A 16 -3.77 20.04 -3.61
N ALA A 17 -2.74 19.66 -4.35
CA ALA A 17 -2.85 18.77 -5.49
C ALA A 17 -3.19 17.35 -4.99
N GLU A 18 -4.47 16.99 -4.97
CA GLU A 18 -4.86 15.59 -4.81
C GLU A 18 -4.34 14.77 -6.01
N PRO A 19 -3.55 13.70 -5.78
CA PRO A 19 -3.11 12.85 -6.87
C PRO A 19 -4.32 12.18 -7.55
N PRO A 20 -4.27 11.90 -8.86
CA PRO A 20 -5.39 11.33 -9.60
C PRO A 20 -5.58 9.87 -9.20
N VAL A 21 -6.31 9.63 -8.10
CA VAL A 21 -6.82 8.31 -7.75
C VAL A 21 -7.85 7.96 -8.82
N ARG A 22 -7.51 7.03 -9.72
CA ARG A 22 -8.51 6.36 -10.53
C ARG A 22 -9.46 5.70 -9.56
N ARG A 23 -10.61 6.34 -9.36
CA ARG A 23 -11.69 5.89 -8.47
C ARG A 23 -12.12 4.50 -8.89
N HIS A 24 -11.51 3.47 -8.32
CA HIS A 24 -12.23 2.24 -8.08
C HIS A 24 -13.35 2.60 -7.12
N ARG A 25 -14.59 2.46 -7.61
CA ARG A 25 -15.80 2.61 -6.80
C ARG A 25 -15.63 1.83 -5.51
N ASN A 26 -15.44 2.55 -4.40
CA ASN A 26 -15.95 2.25 -3.06
C ASN A 26 -15.44 3.33 -2.10
N CYS A 27 -15.91 4.56 -2.33
CA CYS A 27 -16.16 5.49 -1.24
C CYS A 27 -17.62 5.26 -0.86
N GLU A 28 -17.84 4.52 0.22
CA GLU A 28 -19.00 4.55 1.13
C GLU A 28 -18.79 3.43 2.15
N ASP A 29 -18.76 3.79 3.43
CA ASP A 29 -18.70 2.94 4.62
C ASP A 29 -19.93 2.02 4.77
N ARG A 30 -20.31 1.31 3.72
CA ARG A 30 -21.11 0.10 3.85
C ARG A 30 -20.12 -1.00 4.18
N ASP A 31 -20.33 -1.66 5.33
CA ASP A 31 -19.73 -2.97 5.54
C ASP A 31 -20.08 -3.81 4.30
N ASP A 32 -19.10 -3.98 3.41
CA ASP A 32 -19.25 -4.82 2.25
C ASP A 32 -19.31 -6.24 2.81
N ASP A 33 -20.54 -6.73 3.01
CA ASP A 33 -20.87 -8.03 3.61
C ASP A 33 -20.19 -9.20 2.88
N ARG A 34 -19.56 -8.94 1.72
CA ARG A 34 -18.72 -9.88 1.00
C ARG A 34 -17.37 -10.16 1.68
N TYR A 35 -16.93 -9.32 2.61
CA TYR A 35 -15.65 -9.47 3.30
C TYR A 35 -15.81 -9.73 4.79
N LEU A 36 -15.09 -10.74 5.26
CA LEU A 36 -14.81 -11.01 6.66
C LEU A 36 -13.60 -10.20 7.07
N TRP A 37 -13.76 -9.32 8.06
CA TRP A 37 -12.72 -8.37 8.46
C TRP A 37 -11.99 -8.86 9.71
N PHE A 38 -10.68 -9.03 9.58
CA PHE A 38 -9.81 -9.50 10.65
C PHE A 38 -8.90 -8.38 11.14
N SER A 39 -8.78 -8.25 12.46
CA SER A 39 -7.83 -7.32 13.06
C SER A 39 -6.41 -7.79 12.78
N THR A 40 -5.54 -6.85 12.39
CA THR A 40 -4.10 -7.11 12.23
C THR A 40 -3.32 -6.86 13.50
N HIS A 41 -3.94 -6.22 14.51
CA HIS A 41 -3.27 -5.65 15.69
C HIS A 41 -2.15 -4.64 15.38
N VAL A 42 -2.04 -4.17 14.14
CA VAL A 42 -1.08 -3.14 13.73
C VAL A 42 -1.77 -1.79 13.74
N ARG A 43 -1.13 -0.80 14.36
CA ARG A 43 -1.62 0.58 14.32
C ARG A 43 -1.18 1.25 13.02
N PRO A 44 -1.98 2.17 12.46
CA PRO A 44 -1.61 2.97 11.30
C PRO A 44 -0.27 3.72 11.45
N SER A 45 0.10 4.08 12.69
CA SER A 45 1.36 4.76 13.04
C SER A 45 2.59 3.87 12.92
N ASP A 46 2.40 2.55 13.00
CA ASP A 46 3.51 1.58 13.05
C ASP A 46 3.97 1.18 11.64
N VAL A 47 3.19 1.56 10.62
CA VAL A 47 3.51 1.31 9.21
C VAL A 47 4.24 2.53 8.64
N VAL A 48 5.45 2.31 8.14
CA VAL A 48 6.31 3.35 7.58
C VAL A 48 5.70 3.92 6.30
N GLU A 49 5.70 5.24 6.19
CA GLU A 49 5.30 5.95 4.98
C GLU A 49 6.37 5.76 3.89
N ALA A 50 6.01 5.05 2.81
CA ALA A 50 6.96 4.66 1.77
C ALA A 50 7.31 5.81 0.80
N THR A 51 6.51 6.87 0.72
CA THR A 51 6.77 8.04 -0.13
C THR A 51 8.07 8.76 0.24
N GLU A 52 8.43 8.78 1.53
CA GLU A 52 9.67 9.36 2.05
C GLU A 52 10.92 8.50 1.73
N HIS A 53 10.68 7.25 1.33
CA HIS A 53 11.70 6.23 1.15
C HIS A 53 11.71 5.70 -0.28
N ARG A 54 11.48 6.55 -1.28
CA ARG A 54 11.51 6.08 -2.68
C ARG A 54 12.94 5.78 -3.15
N PRO A 55 13.14 4.73 -3.97
CA PRO A 55 14.41 4.53 -4.64
C PRO A 55 14.70 5.70 -5.58
N LYS A 56 15.96 6.15 -5.58
CA LYS A 56 16.42 7.22 -6.46
C LYS A 56 16.90 6.62 -7.78
N TYR A 57 16.64 7.34 -8.88
CA TYR A 57 17.06 6.95 -10.22
C TYR A 57 17.88 8.07 -10.85
N GLU A 58 18.85 7.69 -11.66
CA GLU A 58 19.62 8.56 -12.53
C GLU A 58 19.27 8.27 -13.99
N TYR A 59 19.14 9.30 -14.81
CA TYR A 59 18.93 9.15 -16.24
C TYR A 59 20.28 9.09 -16.96
N THR A 60 20.52 8.01 -17.69
CA THR A 60 21.68 7.83 -18.56
C THR A 60 21.24 7.68 -20.01
N VAL A 61 22.20 7.76 -20.95
CA VAL A 61 21.94 7.54 -22.38
C VAL A 61 21.39 6.14 -22.71
N THR A 62 21.57 5.16 -21.81
CA THR A 62 21.06 3.79 -21.93
C THR A 62 19.73 3.55 -21.21
N GLY A 63 19.17 4.58 -20.56
CA GLY A 63 17.89 4.50 -19.86
C GLY A 63 17.98 4.93 -18.39
N ARG A 64 17.00 4.50 -17.60
CA ARG A 64 16.95 4.80 -16.16
C ARG A 64 17.81 3.80 -15.40
N LYS A 65 18.80 4.31 -14.67
CA LYS A 65 19.64 3.50 -13.78
C LYS A 65 19.22 3.75 -12.34
N ARG A 66 18.84 2.69 -11.62
CA ARG A 66 18.56 2.80 -10.19
C ARG A 66 19.87 3.10 -9.43
N ILE A 67 19.86 4.17 -8.64
CA ILE A 67 20.93 4.46 -7.69
C ILE A 67 20.76 3.48 -6.55
N LYS A 68 21.74 2.60 -6.34
CA LYS A 68 21.74 1.73 -5.16
C LYS A 68 21.88 2.65 -3.94
N PRO A 69 20.84 2.80 -3.09
CA PRO A 69 21.10 3.40 -1.80
C PRO A 69 22.14 2.51 -1.09
N GLY A 70 22.88 3.07 -0.12
CA GLY A 70 23.65 2.26 0.81
C GLY A 70 22.77 1.21 1.50
N SER A 71 23.32 0.45 2.46
CA SER A 71 22.52 -0.50 3.24
C SER A 71 21.25 0.19 3.77
N ARG A 72 20.10 -0.27 3.29
CA ARG A 72 18.80 0.29 3.66
C ARG A 72 18.50 -0.16 5.08
N LYS A 73 18.41 0.78 6.03
CA LYS A 73 18.17 0.47 7.45
C LYS A 73 16.68 0.24 7.76
N THR A 74 15.78 0.74 6.91
CA THR A 74 14.33 0.74 7.14
C THR A 74 13.61 -0.21 6.19
N THR A 75 12.76 -1.07 6.75
CA THR A 75 11.83 -1.92 6.01
C THR A 75 10.54 -1.15 5.73
N LEU A 76 10.05 -1.17 4.48
CA LEU A 76 8.86 -0.41 4.08
C LEU A 76 7.56 -1.13 4.41
N GLY A 77 7.54 -2.46 4.30
CA GLY A 77 6.35 -3.26 4.55
C GLY A 77 6.31 -3.84 5.96
N THR A 78 5.12 -3.88 6.55
CA THR A 78 4.84 -4.58 7.80
C THR A 78 4.26 -5.95 7.48
N LYS A 79 4.93 -7.02 7.91
CA LYS A 79 4.41 -8.39 7.77
C LYS A 79 3.46 -8.70 8.92
N VAL A 80 2.26 -9.16 8.60
CA VAL A 80 1.26 -9.63 9.55
C VAL A 80 0.78 -11.03 9.18
N THR A 81 0.33 -11.80 10.18
CA THR A 81 -0.35 -13.07 9.97
C THR A 81 -1.81 -12.90 10.37
N VAL A 82 -2.72 -13.01 9.40
CA VAL A 82 -4.17 -12.84 9.60
C VAL A 82 -4.91 -13.87 8.76
N ASN A 83 -5.98 -14.44 9.30
CA ASN A 83 -6.77 -15.48 8.63
C ASN A 83 -5.93 -16.66 8.08
N GLY A 84 -4.89 -17.09 8.84
CA GLY A 84 -3.98 -18.17 8.43
C GLY A 84 -3.08 -17.86 7.22
N LYS A 85 -3.04 -16.60 6.75
CA LYS A 85 -2.20 -16.12 5.65
C LYS A 85 -1.20 -15.07 6.13
N THR A 86 -0.04 -15.03 5.48
CA THR A 86 0.93 -13.93 5.69
C THR A 86 0.66 -12.81 4.69
N VAL A 87 0.43 -11.61 5.21
CA VAL A 87 0.09 -10.41 4.43
C VAL A 87 1.15 -9.34 4.67
N ALA A 88 1.56 -8.65 3.61
CA ALA A 88 2.41 -7.49 3.65
C ALA A 88 1.54 -6.23 3.54
N ILE A 89 1.66 -5.34 4.53
CA ILE A 89 0.96 -4.06 4.58
C ILE A 89 1.95 -2.96 4.25
N PHE A 90 1.54 -2.05 3.37
CA PHE A 90 2.29 -0.88 2.98
C PHE A 90 1.47 0.38 3.17
N LYS A 91 2.15 1.49 3.48
CA LYS A 91 1.55 2.82 3.54
C LYS A 91 2.19 3.70 2.45
N TYR A 92 1.36 4.28 1.60
CA TYR A 92 1.82 5.15 0.51
C TYR A 92 0.80 6.23 0.20
N GLY A 93 1.24 7.49 0.24
CA GLY A 93 0.41 8.64 -0.12
C GLY A 93 -0.77 8.81 0.83
N GLY A 94 -0.59 8.49 2.12
CA GLY A 94 -1.66 8.52 3.12
C GLY A 94 -2.62 7.31 3.08
N GLY A 95 -2.57 6.50 2.03
CA GLY A 95 -3.35 5.26 1.90
C GLY A 95 -2.62 4.01 2.41
N PHE A 96 -3.37 2.94 2.61
CA PHE A 96 -2.85 1.62 2.97
C PHE A 96 -3.12 0.59 1.87
N TYR A 97 -2.18 -0.32 1.67
CA TYR A 97 -2.27 -1.41 0.71
C TYR A 97 -1.93 -2.72 1.43
N ALA A 98 -2.68 -3.78 1.14
CA ALA A 98 -2.43 -5.10 1.68
C ALA A 98 -2.35 -6.13 0.55
N ILE A 99 -1.26 -6.88 0.53
CA ILE A 99 -0.96 -7.89 -0.50
C ILE A 99 -0.38 -9.14 0.15
N GLN A 100 -0.52 -10.31 -0.46
CA GLN A 100 0.10 -11.53 0.06
C GLN A 100 1.61 -11.32 0.24
N ASN A 101 2.16 -11.74 1.39
CA ASN A 101 3.59 -11.54 1.65
C ASN A 101 4.47 -12.50 0.83
N ALA A 102 3.98 -13.69 0.50
CA ALA A 102 4.74 -14.64 -0.31
C ALA A 102 4.66 -14.27 -1.79
N CYS A 103 5.79 -13.94 -2.41
CA CYS A 103 5.86 -13.67 -3.84
C CYS A 103 5.34 -14.88 -4.66
N PRO A 104 4.38 -14.69 -5.60
CA PRO A 104 3.83 -15.77 -6.43
C PRO A 104 4.86 -16.56 -7.26
N HIS A 105 6.08 -16.06 -7.39
CA HIS A 105 7.15 -16.72 -8.14
C HIS A 105 7.84 -17.81 -7.30
N GLN A 106 8.49 -17.44 -6.20
CA GLN A 106 9.31 -18.33 -5.36
C GLN A 106 9.24 -17.94 -3.87
N ALA A 107 8.07 -17.49 -3.41
CA ALA A 107 7.73 -17.22 -2.01
C ALA A 107 8.67 -16.26 -1.24
N ALA A 108 9.44 -15.43 -1.95
CA ALA A 108 10.21 -14.35 -1.33
C ALA A 108 9.27 -13.39 -0.60
N SER A 109 9.71 -12.87 0.55
CA SER A 109 8.93 -11.95 1.38
C SER A 109 8.79 -10.57 0.74
N LEU A 110 7.60 -10.25 0.23
CA LEU A 110 7.32 -8.98 -0.43
C LEU A 110 7.39 -7.78 0.51
N HIS A 111 7.15 -7.93 1.82
CA HIS A 111 7.30 -6.82 2.77
C HIS A 111 8.73 -6.23 2.83
N LEU A 112 9.73 -6.99 2.39
CA LEU A 112 11.14 -6.56 2.26
C LEU A 112 11.45 -5.91 0.91
N GLY A 113 10.47 -5.82 0.02
CA GLY A 113 10.61 -5.21 -1.30
C GLY A 113 10.67 -3.68 -1.26
N ASP A 114 10.96 -3.10 -2.41
CA ASP A 114 10.94 -1.65 -2.61
C ASP A 114 9.65 -1.23 -3.32
N ILE A 115 9.07 -0.11 -2.91
CA ILE A 115 7.92 0.47 -3.62
C ILE A 115 8.44 1.39 -4.74
N GLU A 116 7.95 1.14 -5.95
CA GLU A 116 8.33 1.82 -7.18
C GLU A 116 7.07 2.26 -7.94
N ASP A 117 7.18 3.32 -8.73
CA ASP A 117 6.14 3.74 -9.66
C ASP A 117 6.60 3.35 -11.06
N ILE A 118 5.80 2.51 -11.73
CA ILE A 118 6.08 2.00 -13.06
C ILE A 118 4.93 2.45 -13.95
N ASP A 119 5.21 3.44 -14.80
CA ASP A 119 4.25 4.00 -15.76
C ASP A 119 2.92 4.42 -15.12
N GLY A 120 2.98 5.01 -13.91
CA GLY A 120 1.81 5.47 -13.16
C GLY A 120 1.14 4.37 -12.34
N THR A 121 1.70 3.16 -12.31
CA THR A 121 1.23 2.05 -11.47
C THR A 121 2.14 1.91 -10.26
N LEU A 122 1.56 1.98 -9.06
CA LEU A 122 2.30 1.77 -7.83
C LEU A 122 2.58 0.28 -7.62
N CYS A 123 3.85 -0.11 -7.56
CA CYS A 123 4.27 -1.50 -7.49
C CYS A 123 5.21 -1.78 -6.32
N ILE A 124 5.10 -2.99 -5.74
CA ILE A 124 6.12 -3.58 -4.88
C ILE A 124 7.07 -4.45 -5.72
N SER A 125 8.36 -4.12 -5.70
CA SER A 125 9.41 -4.87 -6.36
C SER A 125 9.91 -6.00 -5.45
N CYS A 126 9.73 -7.24 -5.90
CA CYS A 126 10.17 -8.42 -5.16
C CYS A 126 11.67 -8.34 -4.83
N PRO A 127 12.10 -8.50 -3.57
CA PRO A 127 13.50 -8.28 -3.20
C PRO A 127 14.47 -9.23 -3.89
N ARG A 128 14.01 -10.43 -4.29
CA ARG A 128 14.81 -11.49 -4.89
C ARG A 128 15.03 -11.31 -6.40
N HIS A 129 13.95 -11.30 -7.20
CA HIS A 129 14.03 -11.29 -8.67
C HIS A 129 13.59 -9.95 -9.30
N LYS A 130 13.25 -8.95 -8.48
CA LYS A 130 12.84 -7.60 -8.90
C LYS A 130 11.58 -7.57 -9.77
N TRP A 131 10.73 -8.60 -9.67
CA TRP A 131 9.44 -8.62 -10.34
C TRP A 131 8.49 -7.64 -9.64
N PRO A 132 7.94 -6.66 -10.36
CA PRO A 132 7.03 -5.67 -9.80
C PRO A 132 5.60 -6.19 -9.78
N PHE A 133 4.97 -6.14 -8.61
CA PHE A 133 3.54 -6.43 -8.44
C PHE A 133 2.81 -5.14 -8.10
N SER A 134 1.77 -4.81 -8.86
CA SER A 134 0.88 -3.69 -8.55
C SER A 134 0.30 -3.84 -7.14
N LEU A 135 0.32 -2.77 -6.36
CA LEU A 135 -0.29 -2.76 -5.02
C LEU A 135 -1.81 -2.63 -5.07
N GLU A 136 -2.38 -2.22 -6.20
CA GLU A 136 -3.83 -2.04 -6.37
C GLU A 136 -4.54 -3.37 -6.65
N ASP A 137 -4.01 -4.16 -7.59
CA ASP A 137 -4.65 -5.37 -8.10
C ASP A 137 -3.75 -6.63 -8.05
N GLY A 138 -2.50 -6.47 -7.62
CA GLY A 138 -1.54 -7.56 -7.47
C GLY A 138 -0.94 -8.05 -8.78
N GLN A 139 -1.31 -7.46 -9.92
CA GLN A 139 -0.83 -7.89 -11.23
C GLN A 139 0.68 -7.67 -11.35
N CYS A 140 1.40 -8.69 -11.79
CA CYS A 140 2.82 -8.54 -12.11
C CYS A 140 2.95 -7.80 -13.44
N ILE A 141 3.71 -6.71 -13.48
CA ILE A 141 3.89 -5.94 -14.72
C ILE A 141 4.77 -6.73 -15.70
N ILE A 142 5.84 -7.37 -15.19
CA ILE A 142 6.80 -8.14 -16.00
C ILE A 142 7.35 -9.32 -15.17
N PRO A 143 7.07 -10.58 -15.53
CA PRO A 143 6.17 -11.05 -16.59
C PRO A 143 4.69 -10.94 -16.20
N VAL A 144 3.80 -10.75 -17.18
CA VAL A 144 2.35 -10.55 -16.98
C VAL A 144 1.55 -11.79 -16.56
N ASN A 145 2.19 -12.94 -16.38
CA ASN A 145 1.51 -14.22 -16.08
C ASN A 145 1.47 -14.59 -14.59
N ARG A 146 1.72 -13.63 -13.70
CA ARG A 146 1.70 -13.83 -12.25
C ARG A 146 0.85 -12.74 -11.61
N GLN A 147 0.09 -13.11 -10.59
CA GLN A 147 -0.70 -12.17 -9.81
C GLN A 147 -0.56 -12.54 -8.34
N ALA A 148 -0.32 -11.53 -7.51
CA ALA A 148 -0.37 -11.63 -6.08
C ALA A 148 -1.80 -11.34 -5.59
N GLU A 149 -2.27 -12.05 -4.57
CA GLU A 149 -3.56 -11.74 -3.95
C GLU A 149 -3.46 -10.41 -3.20
N CYS A 150 -4.30 -9.45 -3.58
CA CYS A 150 -4.52 -8.21 -2.83
C CYS A 150 -5.73 -8.33 -1.92
N TYR A 151 -5.69 -7.63 -0.81
CA TYR A 151 -6.74 -7.63 0.20
C TYR A 151 -7.23 -6.21 0.45
N PRO A 152 -8.55 -5.99 0.58
CA PRO A 152 -9.05 -4.71 1.06
C PRO A 152 -8.56 -4.47 2.49
N ILE A 153 -8.14 -3.24 2.77
CA ILE A 153 -7.65 -2.81 4.07
C ILE A 153 -8.38 -1.55 4.51
N ARG A 154 -8.69 -1.46 5.80
CA ARG A 154 -9.32 -0.27 6.39
C ARG A 154 -8.80 0.01 7.79
N VAL A 155 -8.94 1.24 8.21
CA VAL A 155 -8.65 1.68 9.58
C VAL A 155 -9.96 1.66 10.36
N ARG A 156 -9.99 1.02 11.52
CA ARG A 156 -11.12 1.11 12.47
C ARG A 156 -10.65 1.68 13.79
N GLN A 157 -11.53 2.42 14.45
CA GLN A 157 -11.32 2.91 15.80
C GLN A 157 -11.93 1.92 16.78
N GLU A 158 -11.12 1.48 17.74
CA GLU A 158 -11.53 0.62 18.84
C GLU A 158 -12.18 1.43 19.97
N ARG A 159 -12.80 0.72 20.93
CA ARG A 159 -13.49 1.32 22.08
C ARG A 159 -12.58 2.16 22.97
N ASP A 160 -11.29 1.83 23.00
CA ASP A 160 -10.26 2.56 23.75
C ASP A 160 -9.77 3.83 23.01
N GLY A 161 -10.31 4.11 21.82
CA GLY A 161 -9.91 5.22 20.96
C GLY A 161 -8.70 4.92 20.09
N SER A 162 -8.08 3.74 20.21
CA SER A 162 -6.97 3.34 19.37
C SER A 162 -7.43 3.03 17.94
N LYS A 163 -6.57 3.32 16.95
CA LYS A 163 -6.84 2.98 15.54
C LYS A 163 -6.07 1.72 15.17
N ILE A 164 -6.75 0.74 14.58
CA ILE A 164 -6.17 -0.54 14.16
C ILE A 164 -6.49 -0.80 12.68
N LEU A 165 -5.56 -1.42 11.97
CA LEU A 165 -5.75 -1.87 10.61
C LEU A 165 -6.50 -3.20 10.57
N TYR A 166 -7.53 -3.29 9.73
CA TYR A 166 -8.32 -4.48 9.46
C TYR A 166 -8.15 -4.89 8.01
N VAL A 167 -7.95 -6.18 7.77
CA VAL A 167 -7.83 -6.76 6.43
C VAL A 167 -9.05 -7.64 6.14
N GLY A 168 -9.66 -7.43 4.98
CA GLY A 168 -10.85 -8.17 4.54
C GLY A 168 -10.49 -9.42 3.72
N PHE A 169 -11.22 -10.49 3.95
CA PHE A 169 -11.11 -11.76 3.23
C PHE A 169 -12.48 -12.23 2.79
N THR A 170 -12.59 -12.82 1.59
CA THR A 170 -13.87 -13.36 1.09
C THR A 170 -14.28 -14.67 1.77
N SER A 171 -13.35 -15.33 2.47
CA SER A 171 -13.58 -16.62 3.14
C SER A 171 -12.63 -16.82 4.31
N ILE A 172 -13.04 -17.64 5.28
CA ILE A 172 -12.15 -18.13 6.34
C ILE A 172 -11.22 -19.18 5.73
N THR A 173 -9.92 -19.06 6.00
CA THR A 173 -8.95 -20.06 5.51
C THR A 173 -8.96 -21.27 6.43
N ALA A 174 -8.94 -22.48 5.87
CA ALA A 174 -8.89 -23.72 6.66
C ALA A 174 -7.64 -23.80 7.56
N THR A 175 -6.52 -23.24 7.12
CA THR A 175 -5.26 -23.17 7.89
C THR A 175 -5.36 -22.32 9.16
N LEU A 176 -6.43 -21.55 9.36
CA LEU A 176 -6.67 -20.84 10.61
C LEU A 176 -6.76 -21.80 11.81
N PHE A 177 -7.21 -23.04 11.60
CA PHE A 177 -7.45 -24.01 12.66
C PHE A 177 -6.36 -25.07 12.79
N TYR A 178 -5.37 -25.07 11.89
CA TYR A 178 -4.25 -26.00 11.89
C TYR A 178 -2.97 -25.24 12.24
N ASP A 179 -2.78 -25.00 13.54
CA ASP A 179 -1.45 -24.68 14.08
C ASP A 179 -0.85 -26.03 14.52
N ASP A 180 0.08 -26.57 13.73
CA ASP A 180 0.78 -27.84 14.01
C ASP A 180 1.81 -27.71 15.15
N SER A 181 1.55 -26.87 16.14
CA SER A 181 2.31 -26.81 17.38
C SER A 181 1.70 -27.75 18.43
N PHE A 182 2.05 -29.04 18.34
CA PHE A 182 1.87 -30.02 19.41
C PHE A 182 3.24 -30.48 19.92
#